data_AF-A0A1G2Z1L5-F1
#
_entry.id   AF-A0A1G2Z1L5-F1
#
_cell.length_a   1.000
_cell.length_b   1.000
_cell.length_c   1.000
_cell.angle_alpha   90.00
_cell.angle_beta   90.00
_cell.angle_gamma   90.00
#
_symmetry.space_group_name_H-M   'P 1'
#
loop_
_entity.id
_entity.type
_entity.pdbx_description
1 polymer ?
#
loop_
_entity_poly.entity_id
_entity_poly.type
_entity_poly.pdbx_seq_one_letter_code
_entity_poly.pdbx_strand_id
1 'polypeptide(L)'
;MAQKSIDNWLSLAEYDLTTAQAMLQTKRLLYVGFMCQQAIEKILKACYVKHRGTTPPYTHNLLRLIADMPWKDDIDSRMLGVIETLNSHYIESRYTEDIGELAATLTEARANEILRLTRELLGWIRLKL
;
A
#
# COMPACT_ATOMS: atom_id res chain seq x y z
N MET A 1 -11.27 22.10 3.09
CA MET A 1 -11.69 20.95 2.24
C MET A 1 -10.54 19.98 1.99
N ALA A 2 -9.36 20.44 1.56
CA ALA A 2 -8.19 19.57 1.36
C ALA A 2 -7.74 18.80 2.61
N GLN A 3 -7.65 19.46 3.78
CA GLN A 3 -7.24 18.80 5.03
C GLN A 3 -8.16 17.63 5.41
N LYS A 4 -9.49 17.84 5.38
CA LYS A 4 -10.47 16.78 5.61
C LYS A 4 -10.31 15.60 4.65
N SER A 5 -9.98 15.87 3.38
CA SER A 5 -9.72 14.81 2.41
C SER A 5 -8.43 14.04 2.73
N ILE A 6 -7.37 14.73 3.18
CA ILE A 6 -6.11 14.12 3.60
C ILE A 6 -6.35 13.23 4.82
N ASP A 7 -7.05 13.74 5.84
CA ASP A 7 -7.37 13.00 7.07
C ASP A 7 -8.20 11.76 6.79
N ASN A 8 -9.15 11.84 5.84
CA ASN A 8 -9.93 10.69 5.40
C ASN A 8 -9.05 9.61 4.77
N TRP A 9 -8.13 9.98 3.86
CA TRP A 9 -7.21 9.03 3.24
C TRP A 9 -6.28 8.37 4.26
N LEU A 10 -5.75 9.17 5.20
CA LEU A 10 -4.94 8.67 6.31
C LEU A 10 -5.71 7.68 7.18
N SER A 11 -6.94 8.01 7.57
CA SER A 11 -7.79 7.13 8.39
C SER A 11 -8.06 5.81 7.67
N LEU A 12 -8.31 5.83 6.36
CA LEU A 12 -8.51 4.63 5.58
C LEU A 12 -7.22 3.79 5.45
N ALA A 13 -6.06 4.45 5.27
CA ALA A 13 -4.77 3.75 5.22
C ALA A 13 -4.45 3.03 6.55
N GLU A 14 -4.70 3.68 7.69
CA GLU A 14 -4.54 3.08 9.03
C GLU A 14 -5.54 1.94 9.26
N TYR A 15 -6.78 2.09 8.79
CA TYR A 15 -7.80 1.06 8.85
C TYR A 15 -7.42 -0.20 8.06
N ASP A 16 -6.91 -0.04 6.83
CA ASP A 16 -6.43 -1.15 6.02
C ASP A 16 -5.25 -1.87 6.68
N LEU A 17 -4.30 -1.12 7.27
CA LEU A 17 -3.14 -1.71 7.94
C LEU A 17 -3.55 -2.52 9.18
N THR A 18 -4.55 -2.02 9.91
CA THR A 18 -5.18 -2.75 11.03
C THR A 18 -5.90 -4.01 10.52
N THR A 19 -6.59 -3.91 9.40
CA THR A 19 -7.24 -5.05 8.74
C THR A 19 -6.22 -6.10 8.30
N ALA A 20 -5.09 -5.68 7.73
CA ALA A 20 -3.99 -6.58 7.34
C ALA A 20 -3.47 -7.39 8.54
N GLN A 21 -3.36 -6.76 9.72
CA GLN A 21 -2.98 -7.44 10.95
C GLN A 21 -4.01 -8.49 11.39
N ALA A 22 -5.31 -8.20 11.27
CA ALA A 22 -6.38 -9.16 11.57
C ALA A 22 -6.40 -10.32 10.55
N MET A 23 -6.12 -10.04 9.28
CA MET A 23 -6.01 -11.06 8.23
C MET A 23 -4.82 -12.00 8.49
N LEU A 24 -3.70 -11.47 9.00
CA LEU A 24 -2.55 -12.28 9.38
C LEU A 24 -2.89 -13.23 10.55
N GLN A 25 -3.57 -12.72 11.59
CA GLN A 25 -4.00 -13.52 12.74
C GLN A 25 -4.96 -14.65 12.36
N THR A 26 -5.82 -14.40 11.38
CA THR A 26 -6.79 -15.38 10.85
C THR A 26 -6.23 -16.22 9.70
N LYS A 27 -4.92 -16.10 9.39
CA LYS A 27 -4.22 -16.82 8.32
C LYS A 27 -4.79 -16.59 6.90
N ARG A 28 -5.45 -15.45 6.69
CA ARG A 28 -5.96 -15.00 5.39
C ARG A 28 -4.85 -14.27 4.61
N LEU A 29 -3.80 -15.00 4.25
CA LEU A 29 -2.52 -14.42 3.82
C LEU A 29 -2.59 -13.59 2.52
N LEU A 30 -3.40 -14.01 1.55
CA LEU A 30 -3.68 -13.22 0.35
C LEU A 30 -4.20 -11.82 0.69
N TYR A 31 -5.10 -11.74 1.68
CA TYR A 31 -5.68 -10.48 2.13
C TYR A 31 -4.68 -9.63 2.92
N VAL A 32 -3.63 -10.22 3.51
CA VAL A 32 -2.55 -9.44 4.13
C VAL A 32 -1.84 -8.60 3.07
N GLY A 33 -1.41 -9.23 1.97
CA GLY A 33 -0.75 -8.53 0.86
C GLY A 33 -1.64 -7.47 0.22
N PHE A 34 -2.91 -7.81 -0.04
CA PHE A 34 -3.89 -6.88 -0.59
C PHE A 34 -4.12 -5.66 0.30
N MET A 35 -4.37 -5.87 1.60
CA MET A 35 -4.61 -4.77 2.54
C MET A 35 -3.36 -3.91 2.74
N CYS A 36 -2.16 -4.51 2.68
CA CYS A 36 -0.91 -3.75 2.70
C CYS A 36 -0.76 -2.85 1.47
N GLN A 37 -1.06 -3.35 0.27
CA GLN A 37 -1.06 -2.54 -0.95
C GLN A 37 -2.06 -1.39 -0.84
N GLN A 38 -3.28 -1.67 -0.37
CA GLN A 38 -4.32 -0.67 -0.18
C GLN A 38 -3.89 0.42 0.81
N ALA A 39 -3.29 0.05 1.94
CA ALA A 39 -2.79 1.00 2.92
C ALA A 39 -1.78 2.00 2.29
N ILE A 40 -0.82 1.49 1.50
CA ILE A 40 0.16 2.33 0.81
C ILE A 40 -0.48 3.18 -0.29
N GLU A 41 -1.40 2.62 -1.07
CA GLU A 41 -2.13 3.37 -2.09
C GLU A 41 -2.87 4.57 -1.47
N LYS A 42 -3.57 4.35 -0.36
CA LYS A 42 -4.37 5.39 0.30
C LYS A 42 -3.51 6.49 0.92
N ILE A 43 -2.37 6.17 1.56
CA ILE A 43 -1.46 7.22 2.04
C ILE A 43 -0.79 7.99 0.90
N LEU A 44 -0.45 7.34 -0.22
CA LEU A 44 0.04 8.03 -1.41
C LEU A 44 -1.02 8.96 -2.01
N LYS A 45 -2.30 8.56 -2.01
CA LYS A 45 -3.43 9.43 -2.40
C LYS A 45 -3.57 10.63 -1.45
N ALA A 46 -3.32 10.46 -0.15
CA ALA A 46 -3.24 11.58 0.79
C ALA A 46 -2.11 12.56 0.43
N CYS A 47 -0.90 12.04 0.13
CA CYS A 47 0.23 12.86 -0.34
C CYS A 47 -0.11 13.60 -1.65
N TYR A 48 -0.83 12.95 -2.56
CA TYR A 48 -1.26 13.57 -3.81
C TYR A 48 -2.18 14.76 -3.57
N VAL A 49 -3.19 14.63 -2.70
CA VAL A 49 -4.05 15.76 -2.32
C VAL A 49 -3.24 16.88 -1.68
N LYS A 50 -2.29 16.55 -0.78
CA LYS A 50 -1.42 17.55 -0.13
C LYS A 50 -0.57 18.33 -1.14
N HIS A 51 0.15 17.63 -2.01
CA HIS A 51 1.20 18.21 -2.85
C HIS A 51 0.66 18.76 -4.17
N ARG A 52 -0.46 18.24 -4.68
CA ARG A 52 -1.05 18.66 -5.97
C ARG A 52 -2.33 19.45 -5.81
N GLY A 53 -3.00 19.39 -4.66
CA GLY A 53 -4.26 20.10 -4.42
C GLY A 53 -5.44 19.60 -5.26
N THR A 54 -5.28 18.47 -5.96
CA THR A 54 -6.28 17.90 -6.87
C THR A 54 -6.65 16.47 -6.47
N THR A 55 -7.73 15.97 -7.06
CA THR A 55 -8.15 14.57 -6.88
C THR A 55 -7.06 13.63 -7.39
N PRO A 56 -6.65 12.61 -6.60
CA PRO A 56 -5.68 11.63 -7.05
C PRO A 56 -6.16 10.86 -8.29
N PRO A 57 -5.25 10.42 -9.18
CA PRO A 57 -5.63 9.66 -10.35
C PRO A 57 -6.29 8.33 -9.97
N TYR A 58 -7.24 7.88 -10.80
CA TYR A 58 -7.87 6.56 -10.65
C TYR A 58 -6.91 5.46 -11.13
N THR A 59 -6.01 5.06 -10.24
CA THR A 59 -5.01 4.01 -10.47
C THR A 59 -4.68 3.31 -9.17
N HIS A 60 -4.25 2.06 -9.31
CA HIS A 60 -3.75 1.20 -8.23
C HIS A 60 -2.25 0.98 -8.30
N ASN A 61 -1.60 1.56 -9.32
CA ASN A 61 -0.16 1.48 -9.48
C ASN A 61 0.53 2.50 -8.56
N LEU A 62 1.17 1.98 -7.51
CA LEU A 62 1.90 2.76 -6.51
C LEU A 62 3.04 3.57 -7.13
N LEU A 63 3.80 2.99 -8.06
CA LEU A 63 4.88 3.69 -8.77
C LEU A 63 4.36 4.90 -9.56
N ARG A 64 3.17 4.80 -10.15
CA ARG A 64 2.54 5.93 -10.85
C ARG A 64 2.16 7.05 -9.89
N LEU A 65 1.62 6.73 -8.71
CA LEU A 65 1.32 7.74 -7.69
C LEU A 65 2.58 8.43 -7.16
N ILE A 66 3.67 7.68 -7.03
CA ILE A 66 4.97 8.16 -6.55
C ILE A 66 5.67 9.06 -7.56
N ALA A 67 5.55 8.77 -8.87
CA ALA A 67 6.18 9.54 -9.93
C ALA A 67 5.82 11.04 -9.86
N ASP A 68 4.64 11.36 -9.33
CA ASP A 68 4.14 12.72 -9.17
C ASP A 68 4.51 13.37 -7.82
N MET A 69 5.28 12.70 -6.96
CA MET A 69 5.65 13.22 -5.64
C MET A 69 6.98 13.99 -5.67
N PRO A 70 7.10 15.10 -4.92
CA PRO A 70 8.34 15.90 -4.90
C PRO A 70 9.50 15.16 -4.21
N TRP A 71 9.21 14.16 -3.39
CA TRP A 71 10.17 13.35 -2.63
C TRP A 71 10.47 11.99 -3.29
N LYS A 72 10.05 11.76 -4.54
CA LYS A 72 10.22 10.47 -5.23
C LYS A 72 11.69 9.99 -5.26
N ASP A 73 12.62 10.92 -5.33
CA ASP A 73 14.06 10.63 -5.40
C ASP A 73 14.67 10.32 -4.01
N ASP A 74 13.90 10.49 -2.92
CA ASP A 74 14.28 10.07 -1.55
C ASP A 74 14.01 8.57 -1.29
N ILE A 75 13.35 7.88 -2.22
CA ILE A 75 13.03 6.46 -2.11
C ILE A 75 14.29 5.64 -2.40
N ASP A 76 14.78 4.96 -1.37
CA ASP A 76 15.91 4.04 -1.51
C ASP A 76 15.51 2.71 -2.19
N SER A 77 16.51 1.90 -2.54
CA SER A 77 16.30 0.61 -3.20
C SER A 77 15.50 -0.39 -2.37
N ARG A 78 15.55 -0.29 -1.03
CA ARG A 78 14.81 -1.18 -0.14
C ARG A 78 13.32 -0.83 -0.17
N MET A 79 12.99 0.45 -0.05
CA MET A 79 11.63 0.95 -0.17
C MET A 79 11.04 0.65 -1.55
N LEU A 80 11.83 0.85 -2.62
CA LEU A 80 11.41 0.53 -3.98
C LEU A 80 11.03 -0.95 -4.13
N GLY A 81 11.84 -1.88 -3.61
CA GLY A 81 11.53 -3.32 -3.64
C GLY A 81 10.24 -3.68 -2.89
N VAL A 82 9.93 -2.99 -1.78
CA VAL A 82 8.66 -3.14 -1.07
C VAL A 82 7.50 -2.64 -1.93
N ILE A 83 7.64 -1.46 -2.55
CA ILE A 83 6.62 -0.86 -3.42
C ILE A 83 6.31 -1.80 -4.60
N GLU A 84 7.33 -2.34 -5.25
CA GLU A 84 7.17 -3.29 -6.36
C GLU A 84 6.46 -4.58 -5.92
N THR A 85 6.86 -5.13 -4.77
CA THR A 85 6.21 -6.29 -4.16
C THR A 85 4.72 -6.02 -3.92
N LEU A 86 4.38 -4.89 -3.29
CA LEU A 86 2.99 -4.52 -3.02
C LEU A 86 2.19 -4.25 -4.30
N ASN A 87 2.79 -3.59 -5.30
CA ASN A 87 2.18 -3.40 -6.62
C ASN A 87 1.80 -4.74 -7.25
N SER A 88 2.69 -5.74 -7.14
CA SER A 88 2.44 -7.09 -7.63
C SER A 88 1.36 -7.84 -6.84
N HIS A 89 1.00 -7.37 -5.63
CA HIS A 89 -0.05 -7.95 -4.78
C HIS A 89 -1.43 -7.32 -4.99
N TYR A 90 -1.56 -6.33 -5.88
CA TYR A 90 -2.88 -5.84 -6.29
C TYR A 90 -3.65 -6.96 -7.04
N ILE A 91 -4.89 -7.23 -6.63
CA ILE A 91 -5.63 -8.45 -7.00
C ILE A 91 -6.58 -8.24 -8.19
N GLU A 92 -6.93 -7.01 -8.54
CA GLU A 92 -7.99 -6.73 -9.53
C GLU A 92 -7.68 -7.24 -10.95
N SER A 93 -6.42 -7.60 -11.26
CA SER A 93 -6.03 -8.20 -12.56
C SER A 93 -5.80 -9.72 -12.56
N ARG A 94 -6.03 -10.45 -11.45
CA ARG A 94 -5.72 -11.91 -11.34
C ARG A 94 -6.91 -12.83 -11.14
N TYR A 95 -8.12 -12.34 -11.34
CA TYR A 95 -9.31 -13.19 -11.32
C TYR A 95 -9.38 -14.04 -12.58
N THR A 96 -8.74 -15.22 -12.56
CA THR A 96 -9.38 -16.51 -12.86
C THR A 96 -8.43 -17.72 -12.81
N GLU A 97 -7.11 -17.57 -13.02
CA GLU A 97 -6.20 -18.74 -13.11
C GLU A 97 -5.12 -18.81 -12.01
N ASP A 98 -4.84 -17.71 -11.30
CA ASP A 98 -3.55 -17.53 -10.58
C ASP A 98 -3.67 -17.38 -9.05
N ILE A 99 -4.89 -17.45 -8.49
CA ILE A 99 -5.10 -17.29 -7.04
C ILE A 99 -4.44 -18.42 -6.25
N GLY A 100 -4.47 -19.65 -6.79
CA GLY A 100 -3.85 -20.82 -6.17
C GLY A 100 -2.33 -20.72 -6.09
N GLU A 101 -1.68 -20.29 -7.18
CA GLU A 101 -0.23 -20.09 -7.21
C GLU A 101 0.20 -18.92 -6.33
N LEU A 102 -0.53 -17.80 -6.39
CA LEU A 102 -0.28 -16.66 -5.51
C LEU A 102 -0.42 -17.06 -4.02
N ALA A 103 -1.46 -17.81 -3.67
CA ALA A 103 -1.65 -18.32 -2.31
C ALA A 103 -0.51 -19.26 -1.89
N ALA A 104 -0.04 -20.12 -2.79
CA ALA A 104 1.07 -21.03 -2.53
C ALA A 104 2.39 -20.29 -2.26
N THR A 105 2.59 -19.10 -2.84
CA THR A 105 3.80 -18.30 -2.60
C THR A 105 3.76 -17.47 -1.31
N LEU A 106 2.58 -17.27 -0.72
CA LEU A 106 2.35 -16.44 0.47
C LEU A 106 2.33 -17.31 1.73
N THR A 107 3.50 -17.51 2.33
CA THR A 107 3.63 -18.16 3.65
C THR A 107 3.36 -17.17 4.79
N GLU A 108 3.06 -17.67 5.99
CA GLU A 108 2.86 -16.81 7.18
C GLU A 108 4.09 -15.91 7.44
N ALA A 109 5.30 -16.45 7.28
CA ALA A 109 6.55 -15.70 7.41
C ALA A 109 6.65 -14.55 6.38
N ARG A 110 6.30 -14.82 5.11
CA ARG A 110 6.28 -13.79 4.06
C ARG A 110 5.22 -12.74 4.31
N ALA A 111 4.01 -13.14 4.70
CA ALA A 111 2.93 -12.22 5.01
C ALA A 111 3.26 -11.32 6.21
N ASN A 112 3.89 -11.87 7.25
CA ASN A 112 4.36 -11.10 8.40
C ASN A 112 5.46 -10.10 8.00
N GLU A 113 6.39 -10.50 7.13
CA GLU A 113 7.43 -9.61 6.62
C GLU A 113 6.86 -8.49 5.75
N ILE A 114 5.93 -8.80 4.84
CA ILE A 114 5.21 -7.80 4.04
C ILE A 114 4.52 -6.79 4.94
N LEU A 115 3.80 -7.24 5.97
CA LEU A 115 3.12 -6.35 6.92
C LEU A 115 4.10 -5.46 7.68
N ARG A 116 5.25 -6.00 8.13
CA ARG A 116 6.30 -5.24 8.82
C ARG A 116 6.88 -4.16 7.92
N LEU A 117 7.31 -4.52 6.71
CA LEU A 117 7.87 -3.58 5.73
C LEU A 117 6.85 -2.52 5.31
N THR A 118 5.58 -2.90 5.20
CA THR A 118 4.49 -1.96 4.91
C THR A 118 4.32 -0.93 6.03
N ARG A 119 4.42 -1.32 7.31
CA ARG A 119 4.38 -0.38 8.44
C ARG A 119 5.52 0.63 8.40
N GLU A 120 6.73 0.15 8.11
CA GLU A 120 7.91 1.02 7.99
C GLU A 120 7.75 2.01 6.84
N LEU A 121 7.32 1.54 5.67
CA LEU A 121 7.08 2.37 4.50
C LEU A 121 5.95 3.38 4.74
N LEU A 122 4.83 2.97 5.34
CA LEU A 122 3.73 3.86 5.68
C LEU A 122 4.18 4.94 6.67
N GLY A 123 4.94 4.57 7.69
CA GLY A 123 5.53 5.52 8.63
C GLY A 123 6.46 6.53 7.95
N TRP A 124 7.29 6.07 7.02
CA TRP A 124 8.16 6.94 6.23
C TRP A 124 7.37 7.90 5.33
N ILE A 125 6.36 7.41 4.59
CA ILE A 125 5.50 8.25 3.73
C ILE A 125 4.74 9.27 4.58
N ARG A 126 4.31 8.90 5.79
CA ARG A 126 3.62 9.82 6.72
C ARG A 126 4.48 11.03 7.10
N LEU A 127 5.81 10.90 7.14
CA LEU A 127 6.72 12.03 7.38
C LEU A 127 6.80 13.00 6.19
N LYS A 128 6.33 12.59 5.00
CA LYS A 128 6.28 13.39 3.77
C LYS A 128 4.91 14.05 3.54
N LEU A 129 3.92 13.65 4.33
CA LEU A 129 2.62 14.31 4.52
C LEU A 129 2.72 15.54 5.40
#